data_AF-A0AAV5TKJ6-F1
#
_entry.id   AF-A0AAV5TKJ6-F1
#
_cell.length_a   1.000
_cell.length_b   1.000
_cell.length_c   1.000
_cell.angle_alpha   90.00
_cell.angle_beta   90.00
_cell.angle_gamma   90.00
#
_symmetry.space_group_name_H-M   'P 1'
#
loop_
_entity.id
_entity.type
_entity.pdbx_description
1 polymer ?
#
loop_
_entity_poly.entity_id
_entity_poly.type
_entity_poly.pdbx_seq_one_letter_code
_entity_poly.pdbx_strand_id
1 'polypeptide(L)'
;SMICFAHDANRDPEDSHATVEERRRLMALVRWCPIIIFAGTLVAFVFIEHTQIAQHDNNLTKRARAEHLKKFLPYPYDSNEITGSRGCFWPILTDDDLALLDPREKSARIDCKPRVGRLFSLQESGILIPEVANNDFTGVECMYRSLDNLSTKGEPLSSEGPTFIVGKKRIFVECLRNESIIYSKEFFNFAAQPKLAKMKQQEPDDLNLSLSIITLDSVSLSEFHRLMPLSSQYMRFLGFVDSEMFNKKDLNQTIDDLLVGGEKPVWEVMREKGCISYIGGGISNGSLDNVDFVFDDSSIDGDDQCSLEGTSTARDNLETLERFHLHYSRKCTISLQKVRGFREQLSEDNGRTRWFSQLAALDTKLRSTLERLVSTNLAKKAVIVVMGDLGNNHNKDTFAGRVQQSTPFFSIRMPHGFRSKRPDEAAMLYSNRKRLTSNDDIAETFQQIAQGFEERRVIVKEFDSNGQEKGNFKPTSLFAEQYNDWRGCGLIGIEDETCQCLITRKGRSDAMSRGTPEYSAVFKFISSHMSERPCIQEVINNGELDVLEPGLISTQRTKE
;
A
#
# COMPACT_ATOMS: atom_id res chain seq x y z
N SER A 1 -26.11 -44.32 49.69
CA SER A 1 -26.24 -44.41 51.16
C SER A 1 -27.37 -45.38 51.47
N MET A 2 -27.15 -46.35 52.38
CA MET A 2 -28.13 -47.23 53.08
C MET A 2 -29.28 -47.88 52.27
N ILE A 3 -29.38 -49.21 52.18
CA ILE A 3 -29.90 -50.17 53.21
C ILE A 3 -31.42 -49.97 53.44
N CYS A 4 -32.30 -50.99 53.41
CA CYS A 4 -32.16 -52.45 53.23
C CYS A 4 -33.15 -52.95 52.14
N PHE A 5 -33.82 -54.13 52.08
CA PHE A 5 -33.97 -55.32 52.96
C PHE A 5 -34.29 -56.58 52.11
N ALA A 6 -34.62 -57.71 52.76
CA ALA A 6 -35.07 -58.98 52.15
C ALA A 6 -36.05 -59.71 53.13
N HIS A 7 -36.56 -60.88 52.74
CA HIS A 7 -37.67 -61.65 53.37
C HIS A 7 -39.07 -60.99 53.26
N ASP A 8 -40.18 -61.73 53.32
CA ASP A 8 -40.35 -63.17 53.63
C ASP A 8 -41.39 -63.90 52.75
N ALA A 9 -41.54 -65.21 52.94
CA ALA A 9 -42.46 -66.08 52.19
C ALA A 9 -43.79 -66.40 52.93
N ASN A 10 -44.68 -67.12 52.23
CA ASN A 10 -45.94 -67.73 52.71
C ASN A 10 -47.08 -66.80 53.17
N ARG A 11 -48.04 -66.55 52.26
CA ARG A 11 -49.46 -66.85 52.50
C ARG A 11 -50.24 -67.03 51.19
N ASP A 12 -51.18 -67.96 51.21
CA ASP A 12 -52.12 -68.26 50.11
C ASP A 12 -53.32 -67.29 50.10
N PRO A 13 -54.15 -67.27 49.04
CA PRO A 13 -54.84 -66.05 48.61
C PRO A 13 -56.32 -65.93 49.00
N GLU A 14 -56.78 -64.68 49.14
CA GLU A 14 -58.18 -64.28 48.96
C GLU A 14 -58.28 -63.00 48.10
N ASP A 15 -59.46 -62.78 47.52
CA ASP A 15 -59.75 -61.95 46.35
C ASP A 15 -59.19 -60.51 46.28
N SER A 16 -58.65 -60.16 45.10
CA SER A 16 -58.98 -58.89 44.44
C SER A 16 -58.65 -58.90 42.94
N HIS A 17 -59.64 -58.56 42.11
CA HIS A 17 -59.54 -58.57 40.64
C HIS A 17 -58.80 -57.33 40.09
N ALA A 18 -57.47 -57.32 40.15
CA ALA A 18 -56.66 -56.40 39.35
C ALA A 18 -56.77 -56.75 37.85
N THR A 19 -57.13 -55.79 37.01
CA THR A 19 -57.50 -56.07 35.61
C THR A 19 -56.27 -56.40 34.74
N VAL A 20 -56.50 -57.15 33.65
CA VAL A 20 -55.45 -57.51 32.67
C VAL A 20 -54.81 -56.26 32.04
N GLU A 21 -55.59 -55.19 31.91
CA GLU A 21 -55.18 -53.89 31.37
C GLU A 21 -54.20 -53.16 32.32
N GLU A 22 -54.45 -53.19 33.64
CA GLU A 22 -53.53 -52.63 34.63
C GLU A 22 -52.20 -53.39 34.69
N ARG A 23 -52.23 -54.73 34.65
CA ARG A 23 -51.00 -55.53 34.59
C ARG A 23 -50.17 -55.24 33.33
N ARG A 24 -50.81 -54.96 32.19
CA ARG A 24 -50.12 -54.49 30.98
C ARG A 24 -49.49 -53.11 31.16
N ARG A 25 -50.20 -52.15 31.78
CA ARG A 25 -49.68 -50.79 32.02
C ARG A 25 -48.53 -50.77 33.03
N LEU A 26 -48.60 -51.58 34.09
CA LEU A 26 -47.51 -51.74 35.05
C LEU A 26 -46.27 -52.37 34.41
N MET A 27 -46.44 -53.43 33.61
CA MET A 27 -45.32 -54.07 32.90
C MET A 27 -44.72 -53.18 31.80
N ALA A 28 -45.51 -52.28 31.19
CA ALA A 28 -44.99 -51.25 30.31
C ALA A 28 -44.11 -50.25 31.08
N LEU A 29 -44.60 -49.69 32.20
CA LEU A 29 -43.84 -48.78 33.05
C LEU A 29 -42.52 -49.41 33.54
N VAL A 30 -42.54 -50.66 33.99
CA VAL A 30 -41.33 -51.40 34.41
C VAL A 30 -40.35 -51.61 33.24
N ARG A 31 -40.83 -51.87 32.01
CA ARG A 31 -39.98 -51.99 30.82
C ARG A 31 -39.32 -50.67 30.40
N TRP A 32 -40.03 -49.55 30.51
CA TRP A 32 -39.50 -48.23 30.15
C TRP A 32 -38.66 -47.60 31.26
N CYS A 33 -38.84 -47.98 32.53
CA CYS A 33 -38.09 -47.46 33.67
C CYS A 33 -36.55 -47.47 33.48
N PRO A 34 -35.88 -48.59 33.11
CA PRO A 34 -34.44 -48.58 32.87
C PRO A 34 -34.03 -47.69 31.67
N ILE A 35 -34.88 -47.58 30.64
CA ILE A 35 -34.61 -46.71 29.48
C ILE A 35 -34.72 -45.23 29.87
N ILE A 36 -35.72 -44.87 30.67
CA ILE A 36 -35.92 -43.49 31.18
C ILE A 36 -34.79 -43.11 32.14
N ILE A 37 -34.38 -44.02 33.03
CA ILE A 37 -33.22 -43.81 33.92
C ILE A 37 -31.95 -43.63 33.08
N PHE A 38 -31.70 -44.52 32.11
CA PHE A 38 -30.49 -44.46 31.28
C PHE A 38 -30.45 -43.17 30.44
N ALA A 39 -31.57 -42.78 29.82
CA ALA A 39 -31.70 -41.51 29.10
C ALA A 39 -31.51 -40.30 30.01
N GLY A 40 -32.08 -40.31 31.22
CA GLY A 40 -31.88 -39.28 32.23
C GLY A 40 -30.42 -39.15 32.66
N THR A 41 -29.73 -40.28 32.90
CA THR A 41 -28.30 -40.29 33.21
C THR A 41 -27.43 -39.87 32.02
N LEU A 42 -27.83 -40.20 30.79
CA LEU A 42 -27.10 -39.80 29.58
C LEU A 42 -27.23 -38.29 29.33
N VAL A 43 -28.44 -37.73 29.45
CA VAL A 43 -28.66 -36.28 29.35
C VAL A 43 -27.92 -35.55 30.46
N ALA A 44 -27.93 -36.07 31.69
CA ALA A 44 -27.14 -35.51 32.79
C ALA A 44 -25.63 -35.59 32.51
N PHE A 45 -25.11 -36.69 31.98
CA PHE A 45 -23.69 -36.81 31.59
C PHE A 45 -23.32 -35.83 30.48
N VAL A 46 -24.13 -35.70 29.43
CA VAL A 46 -23.92 -34.73 28.35
C VAL A 46 -24.00 -33.30 28.87
N PHE A 47 -24.86 -32.98 29.84
CA PHE A 47 -24.90 -31.66 30.47
C PHE A 47 -23.68 -31.41 31.37
N ILE A 48 -23.18 -32.43 32.08
CA ILE A 48 -21.96 -32.34 32.89
C ILE A 48 -20.73 -32.20 31.99
N GLU A 49 -20.62 -32.95 30.89
CA GLU A 49 -19.55 -32.77 29.91
C GLU A 49 -19.66 -31.42 29.20
N HIS A 50 -20.82 -30.97 28.73
CA HIS A 50 -20.95 -29.64 28.13
C HIS A 50 -20.67 -28.51 29.12
N THR A 51 -21.01 -28.63 30.40
CA THR A 51 -20.66 -27.61 31.41
C THR A 51 -19.19 -27.67 31.79
N GLN A 52 -18.56 -28.86 31.87
CA GLN A 52 -17.13 -28.98 32.09
C GLN A 52 -16.32 -28.51 30.87
N ILE A 53 -16.74 -28.81 29.64
CA ILE A 53 -16.16 -28.28 28.40
C ILE A 53 -16.33 -26.76 28.36
N ALA A 54 -17.52 -26.21 28.60
CA ALA A 54 -17.73 -24.76 28.62
C ALA A 54 -16.95 -24.03 29.73
N GLN A 55 -16.66 -24.69 30.86
CA GLN A 55 -15.78 -24.16 31.91
C GLN A 55 -14.30 -24.35 31.57
N HIS A 56 -13.92 -25.45 30.90
CA HIS A 56 -12.56 -25.69 30.44
C HIS A 56 -12.20 -24.71 29.32
N ASP A 57 -13.08 -24.51 28.34
CA ASP A 57 -12.99 -23.48 27.30
C ASP A 57 -13.04 -22.06 27.87
N ASN A 58 -13.83 -21.78 28.91
CA ASN A 58 -13.72 -20.48 29.59
C ASN A 58 -12.37 -20.28 30.27
N ASN A 59 -11.79 -21.32 30.86
CA ASN A 59 -10.49 -21.23 31.53
C ASN A 59 -9.31 -21.28 30.54
N LEU A 60 -9.45 -21.97 29.41
CA LEU A 60 -8.53 -21.94 28.27
C LEU A 60 -8.62 -20.61 27.54
N THR A 61 -9.80 -20.06 27.27
CA THR A 61 -9.92 -18.71 26.67
C THR A 61 -9.56 -17.60 27.65
N LYS A 62 -9.69 -17.79 28.98
CA LYS A 62 -9.11 -16.87 29.98
C LYS A 62 -7.59 -16.99 30.09
N ARG A 63 -7.00 -18.18 30.05
CA ARG A 63 -5.52 -18.35 30.00
C ARG A 63 -4.95 -17.85 28.69
N ALA A 64 -5.54 -18.24 27.56
CA ALA A 64 -5.18 -17.73 26.24
C ALA A 64 -5.39 -16.22 26.15
N ARG A 65 -6.47 -15.64 26.72
CA ARG A 65 -6.60 -14.17 26.84
C ARG A 65 -5.51 -13.56 27.73
N ALA A 66 -5.13 -14.18 28.85
CA ALA A 66 -4.08 -13.68 29.72
C ALA A 66 -2.69 -13.76 29.05
N GLU A 67 -2.43 -14.77 28.22
CA GLU A 67 -1.22 -14.88 27.40
C GLU A 67 -1.27 -13.94 26.19
N HIS A 68 -2.44 -13.71 25.60
CA HIS A 68 -2.65 -12.66 24.59
C HIS A 68 -2.41 -11.27 25.20
N LEU A 69 -2.98 -10.95 26.35
CA LEU A 69 -2.79 -9.69 27.07
C LEU A 69 -1.32 -9.50 27.50
N LYS A 70 -0.62 -10.56 27.89
CA LYS A 70 0.85 -10.52 28.08
C LYS A 70 1.64 -10.33 26.78
N LYS A 71 1.12 -10.76 25.62
CA LYS A 71 1.65 -10.40 24.29
C LYS A 71 1.22 -9.00 23.81
N PHE A 72 0.28 -8.34 24.48
CA PHE A 72 -0.20 -6.98 24.17
C PHE A 72 0.40 -5.90 25.09
N LEU A 73 1.55 -6.18 25.71
CA LEU A 73 2.40 -5.15 26.32
C LEU A 73 2.95 -4.20 25.23
N PRO A 74 2.83 -2.87 25.37
CA PRO A 74 3.25 -1.94 24.34
C PRO A 74 4.79 -1.80 24.29
N TYR A 75 5.39 -2.49 23.32
CA TYR A 75 6.81 -2.48 22.95
C TYR A 75 7.80 -3.04 24.02
N PRO A 76 8.86 -3.76 23.61
CA PRO A 76 9.40 -3.85 22.26
C PRO A 76 9.05 -5.15 21.53
N TYR A 77 8.38 -5.03 20.37
CA TYR A 77 8.49 -6.06 19.33
C TYR A 77 9.97 -6.29 19.03
N ASP A 78 10.39 -7.53 18.78
CA ASP A 78 11.63 -7.73 18.04
C ASP A 78 11.34 -7.43 16.56
N SER A 79 12.11 -6.53 15.95
CA SER A 79 11.99 -6.35 14.50
C SER A 79 12.40 -7.62 13.76
N ASN A 80 13.22 -8.49 14.37
CA ASN A 80 13.48 -9.84 13.88
C ASN A 80 12.26 -10.79 13.98
N GLU A 81 11.34 -10.60 14.94
CA GLU A 81 10.08 -11.37 14.97
C GLU A 81 9.08 -10.86 13.92
N ILE A 82 9.03 -9.54 13.69
CA ILE A 82 8.17 -8.95 12.67
C ILE A 82 8.66 -9.27 11.25
N THR A 83 9.98 -9.17 11.00
CA THR A 83 10.57 -9.37 9.66
C THR A 83 11.04 -10.80 9.40
N GLY A 84 11.33 -11.58 10.46
CA GLY A 84 12.01 -12.87 10.32
C GLY A 84 13.48 -12.75 9.87
N SER A 85 14.04 -11.54 9.83
CA SER A 85 15.47 -11.29 9.57
C SER A 85 16.32 -11.67 10.79
N ARG A 86 17.58 -12.02 10.59
CA ARG A 86 18.51 -12.43 11.66
C ARG A 86 19.83 -11.67 11.53
N GLY A 87 20.11 -10.79 12.48
CA GLY A 87 21.32 -9.94 12.49
C GLY A 87 21.14 -8.57 11.82
N CYS A 88 19.95 -8.26 11.29
CA CYS A 88 19.56 -6.92 10.85
C CYS A 88 18.35 -6.46 11.67
N PHE A 89 18.59 -5.75 12.79
CA PHE A 89 17.50 -5.17 13.57
C PHE A 89 16.94 -3.95 12.83
N TRP A 90 15.87 -4.16 12.06
CA TRP A 90 15.23 -3.10 11.27
C TRP A 90 14.51 -2.07 12.16
N PRO A 91 14.59 -0.76 11.87
CA PRO A 91 13.88 0.28 12.60
C PRO A 91 12.40 0.32 12.21
N ILE A 92 11.52 0.12 13.18
CA ILE A 92 10.08 0.27 13.01
C ILE A 92 9.68 1.65 13.57
N LEU A 93 9.20 2.53 12.69
CA LEU A 93 8.63 3.83 13.05
C LEU A 93 7.13 3.69 13.30
N THR A 94 6.63 4.47 14.26
CA THR A 94 5.24 4.44 14.72
C THR A 94 4.51 5.73 14.36
N ASP A 95 3.17 5.69 14.30
CA ASP A 95 2.34 6.87 14.01
C ASP A 95 2.44 7.98 15.07
N ASP A 96 2.91 7.61 16.28
CA ASP A 96 3.06 8.48 17.46
C ASP A 96 4.52 8.96 17.69
N ASP A 97 5.45 8.65 16.78
CA ASP A 97 6.83 9.15 16.86
C ASP A 97 6.83 10.70 16.83
N LEU A 98 7.20 11.35 17.95
CA LEU A 98 7.15 12.82 18.10
C LEU A 98 7.89 13.61 16.99
N ALA A 99 8.95 13.04 16.41
CA ALA A 99 9.66 13.63 15.27
C ALA A 99 8.84 13.65 13.96
N LEU A 100 7.85 12.77 13.84
CA LEU A 100 6.94 12.58 12.71
C LEU A 100 5.53 13.12 12.98
N LEU A 101 5.20 13.43 14.24
CA LEU A 101 3.97 14.11 14.60
C LEU A 101 4.04 15.60 14.25
N ASP A 102 3.54 15.94 13.06
CA ASP A 102 2.98 17.26 12.77
C ASP A 102 1.49 17.10 12.42
N PRO A 103 0.55 17.59 13.25
CA PRO A 103 -0.88 17.44 12.99
C PRO A 103 -1.36 18.03 11.66
N ARG A 104 -0.60 18.97 11.07
CA ARG A 104 -0.98 19.66 9.83
C ARG A 104 -0.85 18.77 8.60
N GLU A 105 0.07 17.80 8.60
CA GLU A 105 0.20 16.81 7.52
C GLU A 105 -1.12 16.03 7.36
N LYS A 106 -1.69 15.56 8.48
CA LYS A 106 -2.95 14.79 8.49
C LYS A 106 -4.18 15.62 8.09
N SER A 107 -4.08 16.95 8.07
CA SER A 107 -5.15 17.87 7.62
C SER A 107 -4.82 18.62 6.33
N ALA A 108 -3.72 18.29 5.65
CA ALA A 108 -3.21 19.04 4.50
C ALA A 108 -4.20 19.10 3.33
N ARG A 109 -4.19 20.22 2.60
CA ARG A 109 -5.02 20.48 1.42
C ARG A 109 -4.23 21.25 0.38
N ILE A 110 -4.54 21.00 -0.89
CA ILE A 110 -3.99 21.71 -2.05
C ILE A 110 -5.15 22.54 -2.64
N ASP A 111 -5.34 23.74 -2.10
CA ASP A 111 -6.44 24.64 -2.44
C ASP A 111 -6.06 25.57 -3.62
N CYS A 112 -5.95 25.00 -4.81
CA CYS A 112 -5.66 25.75 -6.04
C CYS A 112 -6.78 26.73 -6.40
N LYS A 113 -6.41 27.95 -6.80
CA LYS A 113 -7.35 28.98 -7.28
C LYS A 113 -7.21 29.15 -8.80
N PRO A 114 -8.30 29.12 -9.59
CA PRO A 114 -8.22 29.36 -11.03
C PRO A 114 -7.72 30.78 -11.30
N ARG A 115 -6.66 30.90 -12.11
CA ARG A 115 -6.17 32.17 -12.63
C ARG A 115 -6.83 32.51 -13.96
N VAL A 116 -7.21 31.48 -14.73
CA VAL A 116 -8.01 31.57 -15.95
C VAL A 116 -9.00 30.42 -16.06
N GLY A 117 -10.03 30.60 -16.89
CA GLY A 117 -10.92 29.52 -17.30
C GLY A 117 -10.23 28.52 -18.24
N ARG A 118 -10.75 27.29 -18.27
CA ARG A 118 -10.36 26.30 -19.28
C ARG A 118 -10.80 26.76 -20.66
N LEU A 119 -9.85 27.04 -21.55
CA LEU A 119 -10.18 27.46 -22.91
C LEU A 119 -10.42 26.28 -23.88
N PHE A 120 -9.78 25.13 -23.67
CA PHE A 120 -9.92 23.97 -24.55
C PHE A 120 -10.04 22.64 -23.79
N SER A 121 -10.74 21.69 -24.41
CA SER A 121 -10.73 20.27 -24.03
C SER A 121 -10.42 19.38 -25.24
N LEU A 122 -9.71 18.27 -25.01
CA LEU A 122 -9.43 17.25 -26.02
C LEU A 122 -10.34 16.04 -25.79
N GLN A 123 -11.11 15.66 -26.81
CA GLN A 123 -11.95 14.47 -26.81
C GLN A 123 -11.13 13.18 -27.00
N GLU A 124 -11.69 12.03 -26.60
CA GLU A 124 -11.13 10.69 -26.85
C GLU A 124 -10.96 10.35 -28.34
N SER A 125 -11.61 11.12 -29.23
CA SER A 125 -11.49 11.07 -30.69
C SER A 125 -10.24 11.77 -31.24
N GLY A 126 -9.49 12.51 -30.42
CA GLY A 126 -8.40 13.39 -30.86
C GLY A 126 -8.86 14.73 -31.43
N ILE A 127 -10.13 15.10 -31.23
CA ILE A 127 -10.67 16.41 -31.60
C ILE A 127 -10.49 17.38 -30.43
N LEU A 128 -9.90 18.54 -30.69
CA LEU A 128 -9.70 19.62 -29.72
C LEU A 128 -10.83 20.65 -29.88
N ILE A 129 -11.51 21.00 -28.78
CA ILE A 129 -12.73 21.83 -28.82
C ILE A 129 -12.56 23.05 -27.91
N PRO A 130 -12.85 24.28 -28.38
CA PRO A 130 -12.88 25.48 -27.56
C PRO A 130 -14.11 25.49 -26.64
N GLU A 131 -13.93 25.82 -25.37
CA GLU A 131 -15.01 25.91 -24.37
C GLU A 131 -15.69 27.28 -24.39
N VAL A 132 -16.18 27.68 -25.57
CA VAL A 132 -16.77 29.01 -25.87
C VAL A 132 -17.94 29.37 -24.94
N ALA A 133 -18.73 28.39 -24.51
CA ALA A 133 -19.89 28.63 -23.65
C ALA A 133 -19.56 29.24 -22.28
N ASN A 134 -18.30 29.10 -21.81
CA ASN A 134 -17.86 29.54 -20.49
C ASN A 134 -16.81 30.68 -20.53
N ASN A 135 -16.32 31.07 -21.71
CA ASN A 135 -15.15 31.94 -21.84
C ASN A 135 -15.31 32.98 -22.95
N ASP A 136 -14.91 34.22 -22.67
CA ASP A 136 -14.81 35.29 -23.67
C ASP A 136 -13.46 35.21 -24.42
N PHE A 137 -13.53 34.90 -25.71
CA PHE A 137 -12.41 34.81 -26.64
C PHE A 137 -12.10 36.13 -27.38
N THR A 138 -12.77 37.25 -27.08
CA THR A 138 -12.47 38.53 -27.73
C THR A 138 -11.04 38.99 -27.44
N GLY A 139 -10.30 39.35 -28.49
CA GLY A 139 -8.88 39.70 -28.40
C GLY A 139 -7.97 38.57 -27.92
N VAL A 140 -8.39 37.30 -28.05
CA VAL A 140 -7.57 36.12 -27.72
C VAL A 140 -7.10 35.47 -29.01
N GLU A 141 -5.79 35.41 -29.20
CA GLU A 141 -5.16 34.65 -30.29
C GLU A 141 -4.62 33.33 -29.72
N CYS A 142 -5.15 32.21 -30.20
CA CYS A 142 -4.78 30.86 -29.77
C CYS A 142 -4.03 30.13 -30.88
N MET A 143 -2.95 29.44 -30.51
CA MET A 143 -2.18 28.58 -31.41
C MET A 143 -1.74 27.30 -30.70
N TYR A 144 -1.38 26.28 -31.50
CA TYR A 144 -0.94 24.99 -31.01
C TYR A 144 0.34 24.51 -31.70
N ARG A 145 1.19 23.80 -30.97
CA ARG A 145 2.41 23.16 -31.47
C ARG A 145 2.43 21.67 -31.13
N SER A 146 3.00 20.88 -32.03
CA SER A 146 3.24 19.44 -31.83
C SER A 146 4.59 19.27 -31.17
N LEU A 147 4.63 18.74 -29.94
CA LEU A 147 5.90 18.49 -29.25
C LEU A 147 6.64 17.26 -29.80
N ASP A 148 5.96 16.43 -30.59
CA ASP A 148 6.48 15.18 -31.19
C ASP A 148 7.65 15.38 -32.18
N ASN A 149 7.76 16.56 -32.79
CA ASN A 149 8.72 16.86 -33.86
C ASN A 149 9.64 18.07 -33.54
N LEU A 150 9.69 18.54 -32.29
CA LEU A 150 10.39 19.78 -31.88
C LEU A 150 10.03 21.01 -32.73
N SER A 151 8.79 21.07 -33.24
CA SER A 151 8.37 22.16 -34.12
C SER A 151 8.10 23.44 -33.32
N THR A 152 8.99 24.41 -33.47
CA THR A 152 8.85 25.76 -32.89
C THR A 152 7.74 26.59 -33.55
N LYS A 153 7.22 26.15 -34.71
CA LYS A 153 6.20 26.87 -35.47
C LYS A 153 4.80 26.45 -35.02
N GLY A 154 4.09 27.35 -34.34
CA GLY A 154 2.69 27.18 -34.00
C GLY A 154 1.78 27.25 -35.23
N GLU A 155 0.69 26.50 -35.20
CA GLU A 155 -0.45 26.61 -36.12
C GLU A 155 -1.62 27.29 -35.37
N PRO A 156 -2.43 28.16 -36.02
CA PRO A 156 -3.56 28.80 -35.35
C PRO A 156 -4.66 27.79 -34.98
N LEU A 157 -5.36 28.04 -33.86
CA LEU A 157 -6.58 27.33 -33.48
C LEU A 157 -7.82 28.16 -33.81
N SER A 158 -8.91 27.49 -34.17
CA SER A 158 -10.22 28.15 -34.22
C SER A 158 -10.81 28.27 -32.82
N SER A 159 -11.25 29.47 -32.46
CA SER A 159 -12.21 29.69 -31.36
C SER A 159 -13.64 29.35 -31.78
N GLU A 160 -13.93 29.33 -33.08
CA GLU A 160 -15.23 28.94 -33.64
C GLU A 160 -15.21 27.47 -34.10
N GLY A 161 -15.81 26.60 -33.30
CA GLY A 161 -16.02 25.18 -33.64
C GLY A 161 -14.85 24.23 -33.34
N PRO A 162 -15.03 22.92 -33.58
CA PRO A 162 -14.05 21.89 -33.24
C PRO A 162 -12.84 21.90 -34.18
N THR A 163 -11.63 21.89 -33.61
CA THR A 163 -10.38 21.69 -34.36
C THR A 163 -10.03 20.20 -34.42
N PHE A 164 -9.94 19.65 -35.63
CA PHE A 164 -9.66 18.22 -35.87
C PHE A 164 -8.15 17.93 -35.87
N ILE A 165 -7.65 17.16 -34.89
CA ILE A 165 -6.21 16.92 -34.71
C ILE A 165 -5.88 15.43 -34.62
N VAL A 166 -6.18 14.66 -35.67
CA VAL A 166 -5.77 13.25 -35.76
C VAL A 166 -4.31 13.13 -36.20
N GLY A 167 -3.46 12.55 -35.34
CA GLY A 167 -2.10 12.12 -35.68
C GLY A 167 -0.94 12.82 -34.96
N LYS A 168 -1.18 13.96 -34.30
CA LYS A 168 -0.24 14.60 -33.35
C LYS A 168 -0.50 14.01 -31.97
N LYS A 169 0.51 13.41 -31.31
CA LYS A 169 0.37 12.72 -30.01
C LYS A 169 0.39 13.70 -28.83
N ARG A 170 1.35 14.62 -28.83
CA ARG A 170 1.47 15.71 -27.84
C ARG A 170 1.08 17.03 -28.46
N ILE A 171 0.07 17.68 -27.89
CA ILE A 171 -0.47 18.96 -28.36
C ILE A 171 -0.29 19.99 -27.25
N PHE A 172 0.62 20.95 -27.43
CA PHE A 172 0.72 22.11 -26.54
C PHE A 172 -0.08 23.27 -27.15
N VAL A 173 -1.02 23.81 -26.38
CA VAL A 173 -1.86 24.96 -26.74
C VAL A 173 -1.39 26.17 -25.94
N GLU A 174 -1.27 27.30 -26.61
CA GLU A 174 -0.90 28.60 -26.04
C GLU A 174 -1.88 29.65 -26.56
N CYS A 175 -2.42 30.50 -25.69
CA CYS A 175 -3.25 31.63 -26.09
C CYS A 175 -2.77 32.92 -25.44
N LEU A 176 -2.74 33.99 -26.24
CA LEU A 176 -2.32 35.32 -25.84
C LEU A 176 -3.47 36.31 -25.94
N ARG A 177 -3.48 37.31 -25.05
CA ARG A 177 -4.35 38.48 -25.11
C ARG A 177 -3.49 39.70 -24.80
N ASN A 178 -3.45 40.68 -25.70
CA ASN A 178 -2.57 41.86 -25.61
C ASN A 178 -1.11 41.47 -25.31
N GLU A 179 -0.54 40.60 -26.14
CA GLU A 179 0.84 40.06 -26.04
C GLU A 179 1.17 39.26 -24.76
N SER A 180 0.24 39.20 -23.79
CA SER A 180 0.38 38.40 -22.56
C SER A 180 -0.18 37.00 -22.76
N ILE A 181 0.58 35.96 -22.42
CA ILE A 181 0.06 34.58 -22.35
C ILE A 181 -1.01 34.52 -21.26
N ILE A 182 -2.23 34.15 -21.63
CA ILE A 182 -3.34 33.93 -20.68
C ILE A 182 -3.65 32.45 -20.48
N TYR A 183 -3.28 31.58 -21.41
CA TYR A 183 -3.55 30.15 -21.33
C TYR A 183 -2.39 29.35 -21.92
N SER A 184 -1.92 28.35 -21.20
CA SER A 184 -0.97 27.35 -21.67
C SER A 184 -1.37 25.98 -21.14
N LYS A 185 -1.41 24.97 -22.01
CA LYS A 185 -1.76 23.60 -21.61
C LYS A 185 -1.27 22.54 -22.59
N GLU A 186 -0.73 21.44 -22.07
CA GLU A 186 -0.48 20.24 -22.86
C GLU A 186 -1.66 19.26 -22.81
N PHE A 187 -1.96 18.65 -23.96
CA PHE A 187 -2.97 17.61 -24.13
C PHE A 187 -2.37 16.33 -24.73
N PHE A 188 -2.71 15.20 -24.11
CA PHE A 188 -2.34 13.86 -24.57
C PHE A 188 -3.40 13.28 -25.49
N ASN A 189 -3.07 13.18 -26.77
CA ASN A 189 -3.92 12.60 -27.80
C ASN A 189 -3.66 11.10 -27.93
N PHE A 190 -4.20 10.31 -27.01
CA PHE A 190 -4.04 8.86 -27.05
C PHE A 190 -4.64 8.22 -28.32
N ALA A 191 -5.57 8.89 -29.01
CA ALA A 191 -6.10 8.44 -30.31
C ALA A 191 -5.09 8.55 -31.47
N ALA A 192 -4.02 9.35 -31.33
CA ALA A 192 -2.92 9.36 -32.28
C ALA A 192 -2.12 8.06 -32.17
N GLN A 193 -2.41 7.11 -33.06
CA GLN A 193 -1.83 5.77 -32.98
C GLN A 193 -0.30 5.80 -33.07
N PRO A 194 0.42 5.16 -32.13
CA PRO A 194 1.88 5.08 -32.18
C PRO A 194 2.38 4.28 -33.39
N LYS A 195 3.49 4.75 -34.00
CA LYS A 195 4.20 4.09 -35.11
C LYS A 195 5.01 2.90 -34.61
N LEU A 196 4.33 1.89 -34.08
CA LEU A 196 4.94 0.62 -33.70
C LEU A 196 5.42 -0.16 -34.94
N ALA A 197 6.46 -0.98 -34.75
CA ALA A 197 6.90 -1.92 -35.76
C ALA A 197 5.78 -2.91 -36.11
N LYS A 198 5.84 -3.56 -37.28
CA LYS A 198 4.82 -4.51 -37.76
C LYS A 198 4.70 -5.82 -36.94
N MET A 199 5.48 -5.96 -35.86
CA MET A 199 5.25 -7.00 -34.86
C MET A 199 3.90 -6.73 -34.19
N LYS A 200 3.10 -7.78 -34.01
CA LYS A 200 1.71 -7.65 -33.57
C LYS A 200 1.67 -7.01 -32.18
N GLN A 201 0.86 -5.95 -32.02
CA GLN A 201 0.48 -5.46 -30.69
C GLN A 201 -0.15 -6.61 -29.92
N GLN A 202 0.56 -7.14 -28.92
CA GLN A 202 0.12 -8.27 -28.14
C GLN A 202 -0.91 -7.77 -27.11
N GLU A 203 -2.07 -8.44 -27.01
CA GLU A 203 -2.86 -8.33 -25.79
C GLU A 203 -2.03 -8.91 -24.65
N PRO A 204 -1.96 -8.28 -23.47
CA PRO A 204 -1.22 -8.86 -22.37
C PRO A 204 -1.91 -10.17 -21.95
N ASP A 205 -1.19 -11.07 -21.29
CA ASP A 205 -1.73 -12.33 -20.80
C ASP A 205 -1.47 -12.47 -19.29
N ASP A 206 -1.23 -13.68 -18.79
CA ASP A 206 -0.96 -13.94 -17.37
C ASP A 206 0.54 -14.06 -17.05
N LEU A 207 1.40 -14.05 -18.07
CA LEU A 207 2.87 -14.15 -18.02
C LEU A 207 3.54 -12.99 -18.76
N ASN A 208 2.93 -12.50 -19.85
CA ASN A 208 3.27 -11.23 -20.51
C ASN A 208 2.37 -10.12 -19.97
N LEU A 209 2.80 -9.52 -18.87
CA LEU A 209 2.02 -8.54 -18.12
C LEU A 209 2.24 -7.12 -18.64
N SER A 210 1.21 -6.28 -18.58
CA SER A 210 1.40 -4.83 -18.58
C SER A 210 2.06 -4.39 -17.27
N LEU A 211 2.77 -3.25 -17.28
CA LEU A 211 3.39 -2.65 -16.09
C LEU A 211 2.89 -1.21 -15.92
N SER A 212 2.39 -0.88 -14.73
CA SER A 212 1.93 0.47 -14.37
C SER A 212 2.65 0.92 -13.10
N ILE A 213 3.39 2.02 -13.17
CA ILE A 213 4.19 2.55 -12.07
C ILE A 213 3.70 3.95 -11.74
N ILE A 214 3.26 4.13 -10.49
CA ILE A 214 2.92 5.43 -9.90
C ILE A 214 4.03 5.78 -8.92
N THR A 215 4.81 6.81 -9.24
CA THR A 215 5.89 7.29 -8.38
C THR A 215 5.44 8.55 -7.66
N LEU A 216 5.59 8.58 -6.34
CA LEU A 216 5.33 9.73 -5.50
C LEU A 216 6.66 10.41 -5.17
N ASP A 217 6.76 11.73 -5.32
CA ASP A 217 7.99 12.45 -4.97
C ASP A 217 8.33 12.30 -3.47
N SER A 218 9.56 11.88 -3.18
CA SER A 218 10.15 11.88 -1.83
C SER A 218 9.36 11.17 -0.70
N VAL A 219 8.53 10.17 -1.00
CA VAL A 219 7.70 9.47 0.00
C VAL A 219 8.40 8.24 0.61
N SER A 220 8.49 8.22 1.94
CA SER A 220 8.95 7.04 2.70
C SER A 220 7.83 6.04 3.04
N LEU A 221 8.20 4.77 3.32
CA LEU A 221 7.25 3.71 3.69
C LEU A 221 6.35 4.08 4.90
N SER A 222 6.95 4.61 5.96
CA SER A 222 6.22 4.98 7.19
C SER A 222 5.40 6.26 7.03
N GLU A 223 5.80 7.16 6.13
CA GLU A 223 5.01 8.34 5.77
C GLU A 223 3.78 7.96 4.95
N PHE A 224 3.94 7.07 3.96
CA PHE A 224 2.83 6.59 3.14
C PHE A 224 1.74 5.96 4.03
N HIS A 225 2.13 5.09 4.98
CA HIS A 225 1.17 4.50 5.91
C HIS A 225 0.52 5.52 6.87
N ARG A 226 1.28 6.54 7.35
CA ARG A 226 0.80 7.57 8.29
C ARG A 226 -0.11 8.63 7.64
N LEU A 227 0.18 9.01 6.38
CA LEU A 227 -0.44 10.13 5.67
C LEU A 227 -1.39 9.71 4.54
N MET A 228 -1.29 8.49 4.02
CA MET A 228 -2.21 7.96 3.00
C MET A 228 -2.96 6.69 3.48
N PRO A 229 -3.64 6.73 4.64
CA PRO A 229 -4.27 5.54 5.23
C PRO A 229 -5.38 4.94 4.37
N LEU A 230 -6.14 5.74 3.61
CA LEU A 230 -7.22 5.23 2.76
C LEU A 230 -6.66 4.46 1.55
N SER A 231 -5.59 4.99 0.92
CA SER A 231 -4.86 4.33 -0.16
C SER A 231 -4.16 3.08 0.36
N SER A 232 -3.45 3.16 1.48
CA SER A 232 -2.75 2.03 2.11
C SER A 232 -3.70 0.88 2.48
N GLN A 233 -4.85 1.18 3.10
CA GLN A 233 -5.86 0.16 3.42
C GLN A 233 -6.44 -0.47 2.14
N TYR A 234 -6.72 0.33 1.11
CA TYR A 234 -7.27 -0.17 -0.14
C TYR A 234 -6.26 -0.99 -0.94
N MET A 235 -4.97 -0.60 -0.97
CA MET A 235 -3.89 -1.37 -1.56
C MET A 235 -3.73 -2.75 -0.90
N ARG A 236 -3.77 -2.81 0.44
CA ARG A 236 -3.75 -4.07 1.18
C ARG A 236 -4.95 -4.96 0.84
N PHE A 237 -6.15 -4.40 0.73
CA PHE A 237 -7.35 -5.13 0.25
C PHE A 237 -7.19 -5.65 -1.20
N LEU A 238 -6.55 -4.86 -2.07
CA LEU A 238 -6.29 -5.21 -3.47
C LEU A 238 -5.19 -6.28 -3.66
N GLY A 239 -4.50 -6.68 -2.59
CA GLY A 239 -3.40 -7.65 -2.63
C GLY A 239 -2.08 -7.06 -3.13
N PHE A 240 -1.81 -5.79 -2.83
CA PHE A 240 -0.46 -5.23 -2.89
C PHE A 240 0.46 -5.87 -1.83
N VAL A 241 1.76 -5.87 -2.11
CA VAL A 241 2.83 -6.35 -1.24
C VAL A 241 3.80 -5.19 -1.00
N ASP A 242 3.73 -4.61 0.20
CA ASP A 242 4.64 -3.55 0.68
C ASP A 242 6.03 -4.17 1.00
N SER A 243 7.13 -3.62 0.49
CA SER A 243 8.49 -4.06 0.85
C SER A 243 8.91 -3.43 2.18
N GLU A 244 8.57 -4.11 3.28
CA GLU A 244 8.76 -3.68 4.67
C GLU A 244 10.24 -3.39 5.02
N MET A 245 11.19 -3.96 4.27
CA MET A 245 12.64 -3.83 4.46
C MET A 245 13.39 -3.33 3.21
N PHE A 246 12.77 -2.47 2.39
CA PHE A 246 13.49 -1.79 1.31
C PHE A 246 14.45 -0.74 1.88
N ASN A 247 15.75 -0.93 1.64
CA ASN A 247 16.82 0.00 2.01
C ASN A 247 17.41 0.63 0.75
N LYS A 248 17.45 1.97 0.72
CA LYS A 248 18.09 2.73 -0.35
C LYS A 248 19.61 2.59 -0.30
N LYS A 249 20.27 2.48 -1.45
CA LYS A 249 21.72 2.26 -1.59
C LYS A 249 22.51 3.57 -1.56
N ASP A 250 22.36 4.40 -2.59
CA ASP A 250 22.74 5.82 -2.60
C ASP A 250 21.47 6.66 -2.41
N LEU A 251 21.49 7.65 -1.51
CA LEU A 251 20.36 8.53 -1.19
C LEU A 251 19.87 9.34 -2.40
N ASN A 252 20.71 9.57 -3.41
CA ASN A 252 20.36 10.30 -4.63
C ASN A 252 19.70 9.41 -5.70
N GLN A 253 19.88 8.09 -5.65
CA GLN A 253 19.41 7.16 -6.68
C GLN A 253 17.88 7.21 -6.83
N THR A 254 17.40 7.60 -8.01
CA THR A 254 15.98 7.78 -8.34
C THR A 254 15.33 6.48 -8.82
N ILE A 255 14.02 6.51 -9.10
CA ILE A 255 13.36 5.42 -9.83
C ILE A 255 13.91 5.26 -11.26
N ASP A 256 14.37 6.35 -11.89
CA ASP A 256 14.85 6.33 -13.28
C ASP A 256 16.07 5.41 -13.42
N ASP A 257 16.97 5.47 -12.44
CA ASP A 257 18.15 4.62 -12.35
C ASP A 257 17.78 3.13 -12.25
N LEU A 258 16.66 2.80 -11.60
CA LEU A 258 16.13 1.42 -11.50
C LEU A 258 15.55 0.92 -12.82
N LEU A 259 15.01 1.83 -13.62
CA LEU A 259 14.37 1.53 -14.91
C LEU A 259 15.36 1.59 -16.07
N VAL A 260 16.56 2.14 -15.88
CA VAL A 260 17.63 2.22 -16.89
C VAL A 260 18.78 1.25 -16.62
N GLY A 261 19.07 0.88 -15.37
CA GLY A 261 20.27 0.12 -14.96
C GLY A 261 20.42 -1.34 -15.44
N GLY A 262 19.70 -1.77 -16.47
CA GLY A 262 19.92 -3.06 -17.15
C GLY A 262 20.68 -2.92 -18.48
N GLU A 263 20.72 -3.98 -19.28
CA GLU A 263 21.27 -3.92 -20.67
C GLU A 263 20.49 -2.95 -21.57
N LYS A 264 19.20 -2.75 -21.25
CA LYS A 264 18.28 -1.82 -21.90
C LYS A 264 17.32 -1.22 -20.86
N PRO A 265 16.78 -0.02 -21.09
CA PRO A 265 15.71 0.50 -20.28
C PRO A 265 14.45 -0.39 -20.30
N VAL A 266 13.78 -0.49 -19.16
CA VAL A 266 12.59 -1.35 -18.96
C VAL A 266 11.49 -1.05 -20.00
N TRP A 267 11.32 0.21 -20.42
CA TRP A 267 10.36 0.59 -21.46
C TRP A 267 10.77 0.18 -22.88
N GLU A 268 12.07 0.07 -23.17
CA GLU A 268 12.54 -0.44 -24.46
C GLU A 268 12.26 -1.94 -24.56
N VAL A 269 12.62 -2.71 -23.53
CA VAL A 269 12.33 -4.16 -23.45
C VAL A 269 10.84 -4.44 -23.62
N MET A 270 9.98 -3.67 -22.94
CA MET A 270 8.52 -3.80 -23.09
C MET A 270 8.02 -3.38 -24.49
N ARG A 271 8.60 -2.34 -25.10
CA ARG A 271 8.24 -1.92 -26.46
C ARG A 271 8.67 -2.94 -27.53
N GLU A 272 9.81 -3.61 -27.36
CA GLU A 272 10.23 -4.69 -28.27
C GLU A 272 9.26 -5.89 -28.22
N LYS A 273 8.60 -6.11 -27.07
CA LYS A 273 7.47 -7.05 -26.92
C LYS A 273 6.12 -6.50 -27.42
N GLY A 274 6.11 -5.36 -28.11
CA GLY A 274 4.91 -4.77 -28.74
C GLY A 274 4.00 -3.98 -27.79
N CYS A 275 4.48 -3.64 -26.58
CA CYS A 275 3.73 -2.86 -25.60
C CYS A 275 3.86 -1.34 -25.85
N ILE A 276 2.79 -0.58 -25.56
CA ILE A 276 2.77 0.89 -25.72
C ILE A 276 3.35 1.55 -24.47
N SER A 277 4.28 2.48 -24.64
CA SER A 277 4.98 3.16 -23.55
C SER A 277 4.46 4.59 -23.27
N TYR A 278 4.14 4.86 -22.01
CA TYR A 278 3.82 6.19 -21.47
C TYR A 278 4.79 6.54 -20.33
N ILE A 279 5.36 7.73 -20.33
CA ILE A 279 6.24 8.22 -19.26
C ILE A 279 5.88 9.67 -18.96
N GLY A 280 5.51 9.97 -17.72
CA GLY A 280 5.11 11.32 -17.31
C GLY A 280 5.84 11.85 -16.07
N GLY A 281 6.15 13.15 -16.11
CA GLY A 281 6.99 13.86 -15.14
C GLY A 281 8.50 13.79 -15.44
N GLY A 282 8.85 13.45 -16.68
CA GLY A 282 10.23 13.39 -17.17
C GLY A 282 11.07 12.24 -16.59
N ILE A 283 12.25 12.06 -17.19
CA ILE A 283 13.30 11.15 -16.70
C ILE A 283 14.61 11.96 -16.62
N SER A 284 15.33 11.82 -15.52
CA SER A 284 16.61 12.52 -15.26
C SER A 284 17.78 11.85 -16.00
N ASN A 285 17.84 10.51 -15.92
CA ASN A 285 18.93 9.70 -16.43
C ASN A 285 18.40 8.69 -17.47
N GLY A 286 18.98 8.69 -18.68
CA GLY A 286 18.63 7.78 -19.79
C GLY A 286 17.90 8.47 -20.95
N SER A 287 17.85 7.81 -22.12
CA SER A 287 17.16 8.38 -23.28
C SER A 287 15.67 8.01 -23.32
N LEU A 288 14.83 9.02 -23.58
CA LEU A 288 13.41 8.87 -23.88
C LEU A 288 13.15 8.54 -25.37
N ASP A 289 14.20 8.30 -26.15
CA ASP A 289 14.08 7.67 -27.48
C ASP A 289 13.22 6.41 -27.38
N ASN A 290 12.39 6.18 -28.40
CA ASN A 290 11.46 5.05 -28.48
C ASN A 290 10.33 5.02 -27.43
N VAL A 291 10.17 6.03 -26.56
CA VAL A 291 8.95 6.17 -25.76
C VAL A 291 7.80 6.66 -26.64
N ASP A 292 6.61 6.08 -26.49
CA ASP A 292 5.47 6.43 -27.34
C ASP A 292 4.75 7.71 -26.88
N PHE A 293 4.58 7.92 -25.59
CA PHE A 293 4.01 9.16 -25.05
C PHE A 293 4.90 9.64 -23.89
N VAL A 294 5.47 10.83 -24.02
CA VAL A 294 6.31 11.48 -23.00
C VAL A 294 5.58 12.70 -22.47
N PHE A 295 5.57 12.91 -21.16
CA PHE A 295 5.23 14.18 -20.51
C PHE A 295 6.39 14.64 -19.63
N ASP A 296 6.68 15.93 -19.66
CA ASP A 296 7.68 16.58 -18.83
C ASP A 296 7.04 17.78 -18.11
N ASP A 297 7.11 17.77 -16.77
CA ASP A 297 6.55 18.81 -15.91
C ASP A 297 7.24 20.17 -16.14
N SER A 298 8.45 20.18 -16.74
CA SER A 298 9.24 21.39 -17.06
C SER A 298 8.55 22.44 -17.94
N SER A 299 7.37 22.11 -18.49
CA SER A 299 6.54 22.96 -19.33
C SER A 299 5.45 23.75 -18.57
N ILE A 300 5.33 23.59 -17.25
CA ILE A 300 4.34 24.26 -16.40
C ILE A 300 4.94 25.53 -15.77
N ASP A 301 4.67 26.68 -16.36
CA ASP A 301 5.01 27.99 -15.79
C ASP A 301 4.12 28.33 -14.57
N GLY A 302 4.61 27.97 -13.38
CA GLY A 302 4.16 28.52 -12.10
C GLY A 302 3.64 27.52 -11.06
N ASP A 303 4.24 27.58 -9.86
CA ASP A 303 3.83 26.93 -8.60
C ASP A 303 3.41 25.46 -8.76
N ASP A 304 4.41 24.56 -8.72
CA ASP A 304 4.41 23.11 -9.02
C ASP A 304 3.21 22.28 -8.52
N GLN A 305 2.41 22.82 -7.61
CA GLN A 305 1.17 22.25 -7.09
C GLN A 305 -0.07 22.45 -7.97
N CYS A 306 -0.16 23.57 -8.70
CA CYS A 306 -1.41 24.15 -9.16
C CYS A 306 -1.31 24.73 -10.57
N SER A 307 -2.13 24.22 -11.49
CA SER A 307 -2.26 24.73 -12.85
C SER A 307 -2.89 26.13 -12.90
N LEU A 308 -2.76 26.81 -14.04
CA LEU A 308 -3.44 28.07 -14.33
C LEU A 308 -4.98 27.95 -14.33
N GLU A 309 -5.51 26.75 -14.62
CA GLU A 309 -6.95 26.42 -14.50
C GLU A 309 -7.41 26.23 -13.05
N GLY A 310 -6.51 26.30 -12.05
CA GLY A 310 -6.85 26.05 -10.65
C GLY A 310 -7.05 24.58 -10.31
N THR A 311 -6.53 23.65 -11.12
CA THR A 311 -6.46 22.23 -10.81
C THR A 311 -5.12 21.87 -10.17
N SER A 312 -5.07 20.82 -9.36
CA SER A 312 -3.80 20.36 -8.78
C SER A 312 -3.06 19.45 -9.77
N THR A 313 -1.81 19.77 -10.06
CA THR A 313 -0.91 19.03 -10.96
C THR A 313 -0.84 17.54 -10.61
N ALA A 314 -0.73 17.23 -9.32
CA ALA A 314 -0.74 15.87 -8.78
C ALA A 314 -1.99 15.07 -9.18
N ARG A 315 -3.15 15.73 -9.30
CA ARG A 315 -4.43 15.11 -9.65
C ARG A 315 -4.56 14.96 -11.16
N ASP A 316 -4.16 15.98 -11.93
CA ASP A 316 -4.20 15.98 -13.39
C ASP A 316 -3.22 14.96 -13.99
N ASN A 317 -2.05 14.75 -13.36
CA ASN A 317 -1.09 13.70 -13.72
C ASN A 317 -1.71 12.30 -13.52
N LEU A 318 -2.37 12.05 -12.38
CA LEU A 318 -3.10 10.80 -12.16
C LEU A 318 -4.28 10.62 -13.14
N GLU A 319 -5.00 11.67 -13.51
CA GLU A 319 -6.09 11.59 -14.50
C GLU A 319 -5.61 11.43 -15.94
N THR A 320 -4.36 11.80 -16.23
CA THR A 320 -3.72 11.51 -17.52
C THR A 320 -3.30 10.04 -17.60
N LEU A 321 -2.77 9.47 -16.51
CA LEU A 321 -2.51 8.04 -16.37
C LEU A 321 -3.81 7.20 -16.47
N GLU A 322 -4.90 7.63 -15.83
CA GLU A 322 -6.22 6.97 -15.96
C GLU A 322 -6.66 6.92 -17.43
N ARG A 323 -6.61 8.05 -18.15
CA ARG A 323 -7.01 8.14 -19.56
C ARG A 323 -6.15 7.26 -20.47
N PHE A 324 -4.83 7.20 -20.24
CA PHE A 324 -3.93 6.30 -20.96
C PHE A 324 -4.37 4.84 -20.83
N HIS A 325 -4.59 4.38 -19.59
CA HIS A 325 -4.96 3.00 -19.32
C HIS A 325 -6.39 2.64 -19.75
N LEU A 326 -7.33 3.58 -19.71
CA LEU A 326 -8.67 3.39 -20.27
C LEU A 326 -8.62 3.18 -21.79
N HIS A 327 -7.94 4.08 -22.50
CA HIS A 327 -7.81 4.03 -23.97
C HIS A 327 -7.08 2.76 -24.44
N TYR A 328 -6.03 2.36 -23.72
CA TYR A 328 -5.21 1.19 -24.08
C TYR A 328 -5.55 -0.10 -23.29
N SER A 329 -6.71 -0.16 -22.65
CA SER A 329 -7.17 -1.23 -21.73
C SER A 329 -7.24 -2.68 -22.27
N ARG A 330 -6.93 -2.91 -23.56
CA ARG A 330 -6.80 -4.24 -24.18
C ARG A 330 -5.41 -4.57 -24.73
N LYS A 331 -4.49 -3.61 -24.77
CA LYS A 331 -3.14 -3.76 -25.32
C LYS A 331 -2.12 -3.91 -24.21
N CYS A 332 -0.96 -4.51 -24.50
CA CYS A 332 0.14 -4.45 -23.56
C CYS A 332 0.61 -2.99 -23.42
N THR A 333 0.87 -2.55 -22.19
CA THR A 333 1.27 -1.19 -21.86
C THR A 333 2.37 -1.19 -20.81
N ILE A 334 3.36 -0.31 -20.96
CA ILE A 334 4.16 0.17 -19.83
C ILE A 334 3.81 1.63 -19.56
N SER A 335 3.59 1.98 -18.29
CA SER A 335 3.45 3.36 -17.85
C SER A 335 4.32 3.67 -16.64
N LEU A 336 4.93 4.86 -16.67
CA LEU A 336 5.52 5.55 -15.52
C LEU A 336 4.80 6.88 -15.36
N GLN A 337 4.30 7.20 -14.17
CA GLN A 337 3.79 8.52 -13.84
C GLN A 337 4.41 8.98 -12.52
N LYS A 338 5.28 9.97 -12.58
CA LYS A 338 5.69 10.73 -11.41
C LYS A 338 4.59 11.70 -11.00
N VAL A 339 4.35 11.78 -9.71
CA VAL A 339 3.35 12.64 -9.07
C VAL A 339 4.09 13.53 -8.10
N ARG A 340 4.31 14.78 -8.53
CA ARG A 340 4.86 15.88 -7.74
C ARG A 340 3.72 16.77 -7.23
N GLY A 341 4.05 17.97 -6.75
CA GLY A 341 3.04 19.01 -6.49
C GLY A 341 2.30 18.93 -5.14
N PHE A 342 2.70 18.04 -4.24
CA PHE A 342 2.35 18.14 -2.81
C PHE A 342 3.50 18.84 -2.05
N ARG A 343 3.63 20.15 -2.30
CA ARG A 343 4.73 21.01 -1.85
C ARG A 343 4.95 20.91 -0.34
N GLU A 344 6.21 20.75 -0.01
CA GLU A 344 6.74 20.76 1.34
C GLU A 344 6.64 22.19 1.90
N GLN A 345 5.90 22.38 2.98
CA GLN A 345 5.66 23.72 3.52
C GLN A 345 6.49 23.99 4.76
N LEU A 346 7.20 25.12 4.72
CA LEU A 346 7.85 25.74 5.88
C LEU A 346 6.76 26.32 6.80
N SER A 347 6.60 25.74 7.98
CA SER A 347 6.02 26.44 9.11
C SER A 347 7.12 27.05 9.96
N GLU A 348 6.94 28.31 10.34
CA GLU A 348 7.56 28.83 11.56
C GLU A 348 6.57 28.66 12.72
N ASP A 349 7.03 28.10 13.84
CA ASP A 349 6.24 27.95 15.06
C ASP A 349 7.15 28.24 16.26
N ASN A 350 6.86 29.30 17.00
CA ASN A 350 7.66 29.78 18.15
C ASN A 350 9.17 29.88 17.88
N GLY A 351 9.55 30.36 16.68
CA GLY A 351 10.95 30.50 16.26
C GLY A 351 11.64 29.19 15.83
N ARG A 352 10.89 28.09 15.70
CA ARG A 352 11.37 26.85 15.06
C ARG A 352 10.76 26.71 13.68
N THR A 353 11.62 26.54 12.68
CA THR A 353 11.23 26.24 11.31
C THR A 353 11.09 24.74 11.13
N ARG A 354 9.93 24.25 10.68
CA ARG A 354 9.67 22.83 10.40
C ARG A 354 9.03 22.67 9.01
N TRP A 355 9.56 21.74 8.23
CA TRP A 355 8.95 21.29 6.99
C TRP A 355 7.86 20.25 7.28
N PHE A 356 6.72 20.34 6.58
CA PHE A 356 5.66 19.33 6.66
C PHE A 356 5.16 18.93 5.26
N SER A 357 4.82 17.65 5.11
CA SER A 357 4.39 17.03 3.86
C SER A 357 2.90 17.27 3.58
N GLN A 358 2.55 17.64 2.35
CA GLN A 358 1.15 17.77 1.92
C GLN A 358 0.54 16.47 1.34
N LEU A 359 1.27 15.35 1.42
CA LEU A 359 0.93 14.08 0.79
C LEU A 359 -0.52 13.59 1.09
N ALA A 360 -1.04 13.85 2.29
CA ALA A 360 -2.40 13.44 2.67
C ALA A 360 -3.51 14.06 1.80
N ALA A 361 -3.28 15.24 1.20
CA ALA A 361 -4.23 15.87 0.27
C ALA A 361 -4.49 15.02 -1.00
N LEU A 362 -3.57 14.11 -1.31
CA LEU A 362 -3.63 13.19 -2.44
C LEU A 362 -4.35 11.86 -2.11
N ASP A 363 -4.50 11.49 -0.83
CA ASP A 363 -4.93 10.13 -0.41
C ASP A 363 -6.25 9.69 -1.06
N THR A 364 -7.30 10.50 -0.96
CA THR A 364 -8.60 10.21 -1.60
C THR A 364 -8.49 10.12 -3.13
N LYS A 365 -7.56 10.88 -3.75
CA LYS A 365 -7.33 10.80 -5.20
C LYS A 365 -6.58 9.54 -5.57
N LEU A 366 -5.47 9.19 -4.92
CA LEU A 366 -4.72 7.96 -5.21
C LEU A 366 -5.60 6.72 -5.01
N ARG A 367 -6.38 6.65 -3.92
CA ARG A 367 -7.34 5.57 -3.69
C ARG A 367 -8.34 5.42 -4.85
N SER A 368 -8.95 6.53 -5.30
CA SER A 368 -9.92 6.51 -6.40
C SER A 368 -9.28 6.27 -7.77
N THR A 369 -8.04 6.68 -8.00
CA THR A 369 -7.24 6.29 -9.17
C THR A 369 -7.04 4.78 -9.20
N LEU A 370 -6.59 4.18 -8.09
CA LEU A 370 -6.40 2.72 -7.97
C LEU A 370 -7.73 1.97 -8.13
N GLU A 371 -8.83 2.51 -7.62
CA GLU A 371 -10.20 1.98 -7.79
C GLU A 371 -10.64 1.95 -9.26
N ARG A 372 -10.36 3.02 -10.02
CA ARG A 372 -10.60 3.09 -11.47
C ARG A 372 -9.68 2.13 -12.24
N LEU A 373 -8.37 2.15 -11.97
CA LEU A 373 -7.42 1.24 -12.62
C LEU A 373 -7.77 -0.24 -12.37
N VAL A 374 -8.30 -0.59 -11.18
CA VAL A 374 -8.68 -1.96 -10.85
C VAL A 374 -10.06 -2.39 -11.35
N SER A 375 -11.03 -1.49 -11.41
CA SER A 375 -12.36 -1.80 -11.97
C SER A 375 -12.35 -2.02 -13.49
N THR A 376 -11.35 -1.47 -14.20
CA THR A 376 -11.13 -1.78 -15.63
C THR A 376 -10.48 -3.16 -15.85
N ASN A 377 -10.53 -3.67 -17.09
CA ASN A 377 -9.85 -4.92 -17.45
C ASN A 377 -8.32 -4.88 -17.27
N LEU A 378 -7.69 -3.70 -17.13
CA LEU A 378 -6.24 -3.53 -16.96
C LEU A 378 -5.70 -4.41 -15.83
N ALA A 379 -6.28 -4.31 -14.63
CA ALA A 379 -5.76 -4.95 -13.42
C ALA A 379 -5.97 -6.48 -13.34
N LYS A 380 -6.54 -7.10 -14.39
CA LYS A 380 -6.54 -8.54 -14.61
C LYS A 380 -5.21 -9.05 -15.19
N LYS A 381 -4.48 -8.18 -15.89
CA LYS A 381 -3.29 -8.50 -16.71
C LYS A 381 -2.11 -7.53 -16.51
N ALA A 382 -2.25 -6.54 -15.63
CA ALA A 382 -1.20 -5.57 -15.29
C ALA A 382 -0.65 -5.78 -13.89
N VAL A 383 0.68 -5.69 -13.77
CA VAL A 383 1.37 -5.33 -12.53
C VAL A 383 1.12 -3.86 -12.24
N ILE A 384 0.79 -3.53 -10.99
CA ILE A 384 0.69 -2.14 -10.54
C ILE A 384 1.71 -1.95 -9.42
N VAL A 385 2.55 -0.93 -9.53
CA VAL A 385 3.53 -0.52 -8.53
C VAL A 385 3.20 0.89 -8.06
N VAL A 386 3.25 1.11 -6.76
CA VAL A 386 3.23 2.45 -6.16
C VAL A 386 4.48 2.57 -5.29
N MET A 387 5.28 3.61 -5.49
CA MET A 387 6.54 3.78 -4.77
C MET A 387 6.96 5.24 -4.61
N GLY A 388 7.88 5.52 -3.70
CA GLY A 388 8.57 6.80 -3.60
C GLY A 388 9.74 6.87 -4.60
N ASP A 389 9.97 8.04 -5.22
CA ASP A 389 11.16 8.29 -6.06
C ASP A 389 12.43 8.36 -5.17
N LEU A 390 12.29 9.11 -4.08
CA LEU A 390 13.25 9.21 -2.98
C LEU A 390 12.56 8.82 -1.67
N GLY A 391 13.33 8.60 -0.60
CA GLY A 391 12.78 8.61 0.76
C GLY A 391 12.59 10.04 1.25
N ASN A 392 11.92 10.21 2.41
CA ASN A 392 11.61 11.54 2.94
C ASN A 392 12.89 12.33 3.24
N ASN A 393 12.99 13.54 2.69
CA ASN A 393 14.22 14.33 2.74
C ASN A 393 14.33 15.23 4.00
N HIS A 394 13.39 15.12 4.96
CA HIS A 394 13.24 16.06 6.09
C HIS A 394 13.64 15.50 7.44
N ASN A 395 13.80 16.41 8.41
CA ASN A 395 14.09 16.08 9.80
C ASN A 395 15.31 15.15 9.96
N LYS A 396 16.29 15.22 9.05
CA LYS A 396 17.46 14.32 8.94
C LYS A 396 18.35 14.32 10.18
N ASP A 397 18.31 15.38 10.98
CA ASP A 397 19.01 15.45 12.28
C ASP A 397 18.41 14.46 13.28
N THR A 398 17.12 14.15 13.13
CA THR A 398 16.41 13.13 13.90
C THR A 398 16.65 11.73 13.36
N PHE A 399 16.58 10.73 14.24
CA PHE A 399 16.64 9.31 13.87
C PHE A 399 15.59 8.92 12.81
N ALA A 400 14.33 9.35 12.99
CA ALA A 400 13.26 9.01 12.05
C ALA A 400 13.48 9.60 10.66
N GLY A 401 13.99 10.84 10.55
CA GLY A 401 14.29 11.44 9.24
C GLY A 401 15.31 10.61 8.45
N ARG A 402 16.40 10.14 9.09
CA ARG A 402 17.40 9.27 8.42
C ARG A 402 16.82 7.92 8.00
N VAL A 403 16.00 7.31 8.85
CA VAL A 403 15.27 6.07 8.51
C VAL A 403 14.37 6.31 7.30
N GLN A 404 13.55 7.37 7.32
CA GLN A 404 12.63 7.68 6.23
C GLN A 404 13.35 8.05 4.92
N GLN A 405 14.47 8.79 4.97
CA GLN A 405 15.27 9.12 3.78
C GLN A 405 15.85 7.86 3.11
N SER A 406 16.17 6.84 3.92
CA SER A 406 16.77 5.59 3.47
C SER A 406 15.75 4.46 3.23
N THR A 407 14.46 4.69 3.49
CA THR A 407 13.37 3.71 3.29
C THR A 407 12.23 4.28 2.44
N PRO A 408 12.45 4.45 1.11
CA PRO A 408 11.41 4.85 0.18
C PRO A 408 10.23 3.87 0.25
N PHE A 409 9.02 4.36 0.01
CA PHE A 409 7.89 3.45 -0.16
C PHE A 409 8.11 2.57 -1.40
N PHE A 410 7.84 1.27 -1.32
CA PHE A 410 7.71 0.39 -2.49
C PHE A 410 6.63 -0.64 -2.23
N SER A 411 5.63 -0.70 -3.10
CA SER A 411 4.52 -1.64 -2.99
C SER A 411 4.06 -2.12 -4.36
N ILE A 412 3.95 -3.44 -4.53
CA ILE A 412 3.69 -4.10 -5.82
C ILE A 412 2.49 -5.04 -5.75
N ARG A 413 1.60 -4.95 -6.75
CA ARG A 413 0.44 -5.84 -6.92
C ARG A 413 0.56 -6.65 -8.19
N MET A 414 0.64 -7.96 -8.04
CA MET A 414 0.55 -8.90 -9.16
C MET A 414 -0.92 -9.22 -9.52
N PRO A 415 -1.26 -9.32 -10.82
CA PRO A 415 -2.61 -9.67 -11.26
C PRO A 415 -3.03 -11.07 -10.78
N HIS A 416 -4.35 -11.30 -10.66
CA HIS A 416 -4.86 -12.56 -10.13
C HIS A 416 -4.51 -13.77 -11.02
N GLY A 417 -4.54 -13.60 -12.35
CA GLY A 417 -4.18 -14.65 -13.30
C GLY A 417 -2.72 -15.10 -13.17
N PHE A 418 -1.79 -14.14 -13.07
CA PHE A 418 -0.39 -14.41 -12.72
C PHE A 418 -0.29 -15.21 -11.42
N ARG A 419 -0.86 -14.72 -10.32
CA ARG A 419 -0.80 -15.40 -9.00
C ARG A 419 -1.40 -16.82 -9.00
N SER A 420 -2.27 -17.12 -9.97
CA SER A 420 -2.88 -18.45 -10.14
C SER A 420 -2.01 -19.40 -10.98
N LYS A 421 -1.19 -18.88 -11.91
CA LYS A 421 -0.29 -19.67 -12.78
C LYS A 421 1.16 -19.72 -12.30
N ARG A 422 1.57 -18.75 -11.49
CA ARG A 422 2.92 -18.55 -10.94
C ARG A 422 2.86 -18.41 -9.41
N PRO A 423 2.37 -19.45 -8.70
CA PRO A 423 2.21 -19.41 -7.25
C PRO A 423 3.55 -19.41 -6.52
N ASP A 424 4.56 -20.10 -7.07
CA ASP A 424 5.92 -20.15 -6.51
C ASP A 424 6.53 -18.74 -6.50
N GLU A 425 6.53 -18.06 -7.65
CA GLU A 425 7.06 -16.71 -7.82
C GLU A 425 6.28 -15.69 -6.98
N ALA A 426 4.95 -15.85 -6.85
CA ALA A 426 4.12 -15.03 -5.96
C ALA A 426 4.42 -15.27 -4.47
N ALA A 427 4.75 -16.51 -4.08
CA ALA A 427 5.18 -16.85 -2.73
C ALA A 427 6.60 -16.32 -2.42
N MET A 428 7.51 -16.31 -3.39
CA MET A 428 8.83 -15.67 -3.25
C MET A 428 8.67 -14.17 -2.97
N LEU A 429 7.88 -13.45 -3.79
CA LEU A 429 7.58 -12.03 -3.55
C LEU A 429 7.00 -11.79 -2.14
N TYR A 430 6.03 -12.60 -1.73
CA TYR A 430 5.37 -12.47 -0.42
C TYR A 430 6.30 -12.79 0.77
N SER A 431 7.29 -13.66 0.58
CA SER A 431 8.35 -13.93 1.57
C SER A 431 9.40 -12.83 1.60
N ASN A 432 9.80 -12.33 0.43
CA ASN A 432 10.87 -11.34 0.27
C ASN A 432 10.48 -9.93 0.71
N ARG A 433 9.17 -9.63 0.81
CA ARG A 433 8.66 -8.36 1.36
C ARG A 433 9.19 -8.01 2.76
N LYS A 434 9.63 -9.01 3.53
CA LYS A 434 10.19 -8.89 4.89
C LYS A 434 11.69 -9.21 4.94
N ARG A 435 12.38 -9.10 3.81
CA ARG A 435 13.82 -9.31 3.67
C ARG A 435 14.47 -8.00 3.25
N LEU A 436 15.72 -7.78 3.67
CA LEU A 436 16.49 -6.62 3.22
C LEU A 436 16.58 -6.64 1.69
N THR A 437 16.04 -5.61 1.04
CA THR A 437 16.15 -5.42 -0.42
C THR A 437 16.87 -4.11 -0.72
N SER A 438 17.71 -4.08 -1.74
CA SER A 438 18.36 -2.87 -2.26
C SER A 438 17.71 -2.38 -3.56
N ASN A 439 18.09 -1.18 -4.00
CA ASN A 439 17.74 -0.64 -5.32
C ASN A 439 17.99 -1.65 -6.45
N ASP A 440 19.10 -2.39 -6.37
CA ASP A 440 19.50 -3.32 -7.42
C ASP A 440 18.55 -4.54 -7.53
N ASP A 441 17.98 -5.03 -6.41
CA ASP A 441 16.96 -6.10 -6.43
C ASP A 441 15.65 -5.61 -7.08
N ILE A 442 15.30 -4.33 -6.85
CA ILE A 442 14.11 -3.69 -7.42
C ILE A 442 14.30 -3.48 -8.94
N ALA A 443 15.49 -3.07 -9.38
CA ALA A 443 15.85 -2.96 -10.79
C ALA A 443 15.77 -4.32 -11.51
N GLU A 444 16.37 -5.39 -10.94
CA GLU A 444 16.23 -6.76 -11.46
C GLU A 444 14.77 -7.25 -11.46
N THR A 445 13.95 -6.75 -10.54
CA THR A 445 12.51 -7.06 -10.49
C THR A 445 11.73 -6.38 -11.62
N PHE A 446 12.01 -5.11 -11.93
CA PHE A 446 11.44 -4.45 -13.11
C PHE A 446 11.90 -5.11 -14.41
N GLN A 447 13.18 -5.46 -14.52
CA GLN A 447 13.73 -6.18 -15.68
C GLN A 447 13.07 -7.55 -15.86
N GLN A 448 12.87 -8.33 -14.79
CA GLN A 448 12.14 -9.60 -14.87
C GLN A 448 10.67 -9.41 -15.29
N ILE A 449 9.98 -8.36 -14.82
CA ILE A 449 8.60 -8.08 -15.25
C ILE A 449 8.53 -7.76 -16.75
N ALA A 450 9.45 -6.93 -17.26
CA ALA A 450 9.49 -6.57 -18.68
C ALA A 450 9.85 -7.77 -19.58
N GLN A 451 10.89 -8.53 -19.21
CA GLN A 451 11.29 -9.76 -19.90
C GLN A 451 10.16 -10.81 -19.86
N GLY A 452 9.40 -10.86 -18.77
CA GLY A 452 8.22 -11.71 -18.60
C GLY A 452 8.54 -13.05 -17.93
N PHE A 453 7.49 -13.86 -17.73
CA PHE A 453 7.54 -15.08 -16.92
C PHE A 453 7.21 -16.33 -17.74
N GLU A 454 7.82 -16.50 -18.91
CA GLU A 454 7.66 -17.72 -19.72
C GLU A 454 8.61 -18.82 -19.22
N GLU A 455 9.92 -18.56 -19.26
CA GLU A 455 10.94 -19.46 -18.72
C GLU A 455 11.20 -19.23 -17.22
N ARG A 456 11.70 -20.25 -16.51
CA ARG A 456 12.25 -20.07 -15.15
C ARG A 456 13.70 -19.57 -15.27
N ARG A 457 13.98 -18.35 -14.78
CA ARG A 457 15.36 -17.87 -14.60
C ARG A 457 16.13 -18.88 -13.72
N VAL A 458 17.16 -19.51 -14.26
CA VAL A 458 18.04 -20.40 -13.51
C VAL A 458 19.08 -19.54 -12.79
N ILE A 459 19.04 -19.51 -11.46
CA ILE A 459 20.08 -18.86 -10.65
C ILE A 459 21.32 -19.76 -10.66
N VAL A 460 22.30 -19.40 -11.48
CA VAL A 460 23.61 -20.06 -11.49
C VAL A 460 24.40 -19.56 -10.28
N LYS A 461 24.30 -20.28 -9.17
CA LYS A 461 25.14 -20.07 -7.99
C LYS A 461 26.57 -20.49 -8.34
N GLU A 462 27.49 -19.53 -8.37
CA GLU A 462 28.91 -19.83 -8.53
C GLU A 462 29.48 -20.38 -7.22
N PHE A 463 30.30 -21.42 -7.31
CA PHE A 463 31.02 -21.98 -6.16
C PHE A 463 32.53 -21.73 -6.30
N ASP A 464 33.22 -21.59 -5.17
CA ASP A 464 34.67 -21.49 -5.11
C ASP A 464 35.34 -22.88 -5.22
N SER A 465 36.68 -22.91 -5.19
CA SER A 465 37.45 -24.16 -5.23
C SER A 465 37.24 -25.08 -4.02
N ASN A 466 36.58 -24.61 -2.97
CA ASN A 466 36.31 -25.32 -1.73
C ASN A 466 34.85 -25.80 -1.64
N GLY A 467 34.01 -25.49 -2.64
CA GLY A 467 32.58 -25.82 -2.66
C GLY A 467 31.70 -24.85 -1.86
N GLN A 468 32.21 -23.68 -1.48
CA GLN A 468 31.40 -22.61 -0.88
C GLN A 468 30.80 -21.72 -1.98
N GLU A 469 29.56 -21.26 -1.82
CA GLU A 469 28.95 -20.29 -2.75
C GLU A 469 29.78 -19.00 -2.73
N LYS A 470 30.28 -18.54 -3.89
CA LYS A 470 31.10 -17.32 -3.98
C LYS A 470 30.26 -16.14 -3.47
N GLY A 471 30.78 -15.42 -2.47
CA GLY A 471 30.09 -14.32 -1.79
C GLY A 471 29.74 -13.09 -2.63
N ASN A 472 29.83 -13.15 -3.96
CA ASN A 472 29.23 -12.17 -4.85
C ASN A 472 27.70 -12.34 -4.83
N PHE A 473 27.04 -11.73 -3.84
CA PHE A 473 25.58 -11.59 -3.82
C PHE A 473 25.14 -10.71 -4.99
N LYS A 474 24.99 -11.32 -6.17
CA LYS A 474 24.43 -10.66 -7.33
C LYS A 474 22.99 -10.24 -7.01
N PRO A 475 22.57 -9.01 -7.36
CA PRO A 475 21.17 -8.61 -7.28
C PRO A 475 20.27 -9.63 -7.97
N THR A 476 19.12 -9.92 -7.35
CA THR A 476 18.14 -10.89 -7.85
C THR A 476 16.75 -10.32 -7.71
N SER A 477 15.82 -10.70 -8.59
CA SER A 477 14.44 -10.26 -8.44
C SER A 477 13.78 -10.85 -7.20
N LEU A 478 12.85 -10.10 -6.58
CA LEU A 478 11.99 -10.55 -5.50
C LEU A 478 11.14 -11.79 -5.88
N PHE A 479 11.01 -12.11 -7.16
CA PHE A 479 10.33 -13.31 -7.67
C PHE A 479 11.22 -14.57 -7.75
N ALA A 480 12.55 -14.44 -7.68
CA ALA A 480 13.47 -15.47 -8.17
C ALA A 480 13.82 -16.57 -7.14
N GLU A 481 14.25 -16.20 -5.94
CA GLU A 481 14.42 -17.10 -4.79
C GLU A 481 14.04 -16.39 -3.48
N GLN A 482 13.80 -17.15 -2.41
CA GLN A 482 13.58 -16.57 -1.09
C GLN A 482 14.93 -16.08 -0.53
N TYR A 483 15.06 -14.78 -0.28
CA TYR A 483 16.28 -14.23 0.28
C TYR A 483 16.53 -14.76 1.70
N ASN A 484 17.81 -14.95 2.02
CA ASN A 484 18.26 -15.38 3.34
C ASN A 484 17.84 -14.40 4.44
N ASP A 485 17.56 -14.93 5.62
CA ASP A 485 17.33 -14.17 6.85
C ASP A 485 18.57 -13.41 7.33
N TRP A 486 19.78 -13.90 7.03
CA TRP A 486 21.05 -13.26 7.39
C TRP A 486 21.50 -12.14 6.43
N ARG A 487 20.64 -11.67 5.52
CA ARG A 487 20.98 -10.65 4.49
C ARG A 487 21.16 -9.27 5.14
N GLY A 488 22.40 -8.77 5.18
CA GLY A 488 22.79 -7.46 5.74
C GLY A 488 23.33 -6.47 4.70
N CYS A 489 23.49 -5.20 5.08
CA CYS A 489 23.80 -4.08 4.17
C CYS A 489 25.08 -4.28 3.33
N GLY A 490 26.24 -4.44 3.98
CA GLY A 490 27.53 -4.59 3.29
C GLY A 490 27.66 -5.86 2.44
N LEU A 491 26.84 -6.88 2.70
CA LEU A 491 26.75 -8.09 1.86
C LEU A 491 26.19 -7.78 0.47
N ILE A 492 25.37 -6.72 0.35
CA ILE A 492 24.64 -6.35 -0.87
C ILE A 492 24.97 -4.93 -1.34
N GLY A 493 26.11 -4.40 -0.92
CA GLY A 493 26.65 -3.12 -1.38
C GLY A 493 25.88 -1.88 -0.94
N ILE A 494 25.12 -1.96 0.16
CA ILE A 494 24.57 -0.77 0.84
C ILE A 494 25.65 -0.21 1.78
N GLU A 495 25.91 1.09 1.67
CA GLU A 495 26.91 1.83 2.47
C GLU A 495 26.45 2.00 3.93
N ASP A 496 27.38 2.11 4.88
CA ASP A 496 27.06 2.17 6.31
C ASP A 496 26.27 3.45 6.67
N GLU A 497 26.43 4.53 5.91
CA GLU A 497 25.70 5.79 6.01
C GLU A 497 24.21 5.66 5.66
N THR A 498 23.86 4.78 4.72
CA THR A 498 22.48 4.56 4.24
C THR A 498 21.85 3.29 4.82
N CYS A 499 22.66 2.40 5.39
CA CYS A 499 22.23 1.18 6.04
C CYS A 499 21.31 1.43 7.25
N GLN A 500 20.12 0.83 7.22
CA GLN A 500 19.17 0.83 8.34
C GLN A 500 19.20 -0.46 9.16
N CYS A 501 20.02 -1.46 8.80
CA CYS A 501 20.24 -2.64 9.66
C CYS A 501 21.04 -2.26 10.91
N LEU A 502 20.36 -2.16 12.06
CA LEU A 502 21.03 -1.84 13.31
C LEU A 502 21.75 -3.09 13.86
N ILE A 503 23.00 -2.94 14.29
CA ILE A 503 23.83 -4.02 14.88
C ILE A 503 23.31 -4.45 16.25
N THR A 504 22.67 -3.53 16.98
CA THR A 504 22.02 -3.76 18.27
C THR A 504 20.62 -3.13 18.29
N ARG A 505 19.77 -3.55 19.23
CA ARG A 505 18.46 -2.91 19.51
C ARG A 505 18.63 -1.46 20.00
N LYS A 506 18.94 -0.53 19.11
CA LYS A 506 18.64 0.90 19.29
C LYS A 506 17.15 1.15 19.04
N GLY A 507 16.32 0.55 19.89
CA GLY A 507 14.95 1.03 20.06
C GLY A 507 15.00 2.48 20.53
N ARG A 508 14.08 3.34 20.06
CA ARG A 508 14.13 4.80 20.27
C ARG A 508 13.84 5.25 21.71
N SER A 509 13.92 4.34 22.67
CA SER A 509 13.45 4.50 24.06
C SER A 509 14.41 5.24 24.98
N ASP A 510 15.67 5.48 24.62
CA ASP A 510 16.59 6.19 25.54
C ASP A 510 16.21 7.66 25.76
N ALA A 511 15.42 8.25 24.86
CA ALA A 511 14.91 9.61 24.99
C ALA A 511 13.58 9.73 25.78
N MET A 512 12.82 8.63 25.95
CA MET A 512 11.48 8.68 26.59
C MET A 512 10.98 7.31 27.11
N SER A 513 11.88 6.45 27.59
CA SER A 513 11.53 5.22 28.31
C SER A 513 10.87 5.54 29.65
N ARG A 514 10.18 4.56 30.25
CA ARG A 514 9.59 4.68 31.60
C ARG A 514 10.59 5.12 32.69
N GLY A 515 11.90 5.02 32.44
CA GLY A 515 12.95 5.45 33.36
C GLY A 515 13.40 6.92 33.22
N THR A 516 12.99 7.66 32.17
CA THR A 516 13.46 9.05 32.00
C THR A 516 12.60 10.06 32.78
N PRO A 517 13.18 11.19 33.23
CA PRO A 517 12.43 12.27 33.88
C PRO A 517 11.29 12.81 33.02
N GLU A 518 11.49 12.88 31.71
CA GLU A 518 10.56 13.44 30.72
C GLU A 518 9.30 12.57 30.62
N TYR A 519 9.46 11.24 30.49
CA TYR A 519 8.33 10.32 30.55
C TYR A 519 7.57 10.46 31.87
N SER A 520 8.29 10.52 33.01
CA SER A 520 7.67 10.67 34.33
C SER A 520 6.87 11.97 34.46
N ALA A 521 7.37 13.08 33.89
CA ALA A 521 6.70 14.37 33.91
C ALA A 521 5.44 14.38 33.03
N VAL A 522 5.54 13.90 31.79
CA VAL A 522 4.41 13.83 30.84
C VAL A 522 3.33 12.88 31.35
N PHE A 523 3.70 11.69 31.84
CA PHE A 523 2.76 10.72 32.39
C PHE A 523 2.00 11.29 33.60
N LYS A 524 2.69 11.96 34.54
CA LYS A 524 2.04 12.61 35.70
C LYS A 524 1.08 13.72 35.28
N PHE A 525 1.49 14.57 34.34
CA PHE A 525 0.65 15.67 33.84
C PHE A 525 -0.62 15.17 33.13
N ILE A 526 -0.50 14.13 32.30
CA ILE A 526 -1.65 13.52 31.62
C ILE A 526 -2.54 12.80 32.65
N SER A 527 -1.94 12.01 33.54
CA SER A 527 -2.67 11.26 34.58
C SER A 527 -3.48 12.19 35.49
N SER A 528 -2.94 13.34 35.91
CA SER A 528 -3.67 14.29 36.76
C SER A 528 -4.89 14.86 36.03
N HIS A 529 -4.71 15.39 34.81
CA HIS A 529 -5.79 15.97 34.01
C HIS A 529 -6.85 14.95 33.56
N MET A 530 -6.48 13.67 33.38
CA MET A 530 -7.45 12.59 33.16
C MET A 530 -8.22 12.26 34.44
N SER A 531 -7.55 12.24 35.60
CA SER A 531 -8.17 12.02 36.91
C SER A 531 -9.00 13.21 37.45
N GLU A 532 -9.22 14.25 36.64
CA GLU A 532 -10.15 15.35 36.90
C GLU A 532 -11.44 15.24 36.06
N ARG A 533 -11.56 14.22 35.20
CA ARG A 533 -12.74 14.00 34.35
C ARG A 533 -13.76 13.09 35.05
N PRO A 534 -15.02 13.51 35.26
CA PRO A 534 -16.02 12.71 35.98
C PRO A 534 -16.21 11.30 35.42
N CYS A 535 -16.20 11.15 34.09
CA CYS A 535 -16.30 9.85 33.41
C CYS A 535 -15.08 8.94 33.59
N ILE A 536 -13.91 9.47 33.99
CA ILE A 536 -12.75 8.67 34.40
C ILE A 536 -12.85 8.30 35.87
N GLN A 537 -13.30 9.22 36.75
CA GLN A 537 -13.61 8.92 38.15
C GLN A 537 -14.55 7.72 38.29
N GLU A 538 -15.60 7.67 37.48
CA GLU A 538 -16.64 6.63 37.55
C GLU A 538 -16.08 5.22 37.26
N VAL A 539 -15.23 5.08 36.23
CA VAL A 539 -14.63 3.78 35.86
C VAL A 539 -13.49 3.38 36.81
N ILE A 540 -12.75 4.35 37.37
CA ILE A 540 -11.77 4.11 38.45
C ILE A 540 -12.48 3.59 39.71
N ASN A 541 -13.55 4.27 40.14
CA ASN A 541 -14.28 3.92 41.36
C ASN A 541 -15.01 2.56 41.26
N ASN A 542 -15.43 2.17 40.06
CA ASN A 542 -16.04 0.87 39.80
C ASN A 542 -15.01 -0.29 39.67
N GLY A 543 -13.71 0.02 39.66
CA GLY A 543 -12.65 -0.99 39.58
C GLY A 543 -12.48 -1.63 38.20
N GLU A 544 -13.09 -1.07 37.15
CA GLU A 544 -12.94 -1.55 35.77
C GLU A 544 -11.74 -0.89 35.04
N LEU A 545 -11.12 0.13 35.64
CA LEU A 545 -9.93 0.80 35.09
C LEU A 545 -8.63 0.32 35.76
N ASP A 546 -8.09 -0.81 35.27
CA ASP A 546 -6.63 -0.87 35.10
C ASP A 546 -6.25 0.26 34.13
N VAL A 547 -5.39 1.18 34.53
CA VAL A 547 -5.00 2.34 33.71
C VAL A 547 -4.10 1.87 32.56
N LEU A 548 -4.73 1.45 31.47
CA LEU A 548 -4.05 1.08 30.23
C LEU A 548 -3.26 2.30 29.71
N GLU A 549 -1.96 2.09 29.47
CA GLU A 549 -1.05 3.16 29.07
C GLU A 549 -1.45 3.81 27.73
N PRO A 550 -1.16 5.12 27.54
CA PRO A 550 -1.41 5.79 26.28
C PRO A 550 -0.70 5.06 25.13
N GLY A 551 -1.50 4.62 24.15
CA GLY A 551 -1.10 3.71 23.06
C GLY A 551 -2.01 2.50 22.92
N LEU A 552 -2.78 2.13 23.95
CA LEU A 552 -3.69 0.97 23.94
C LEU A 552 -5.14 1.33 23.55
N ILE A 553 -5.37 1.66 22.28
CA ILE A 553 -6.73 1.62 21.70
C ILE A 553 -7.17 0.15 21.60
N SER A 554 -7.96 -0.32 22.57
CA SER A 554 -8.49 -1.69 22.51
C SER A 554 -9.49 -1.81 21.35
N THR A 555 -9.25 -2.74 20.43
CA THR A 555 -10.14 -3.04 19.30
C THR A 555 -11.33 -3.90 19.74
N GLN A 556 -12.12 -3.41 20.70
CA GLN A 556 -13.43 -3.98 20.97
C GLN A 556 -14.33 -3.75 19.75
N ARG A 557 -14.75 -4.86 19.12
CA ARG A 557 -15.89 -4.86 18.22
C ARG A 557 -17.16 -4.56 19.03
N THR A 558 -17.61 -3.32 19.02
CA THR A 558 -19.03 -3.05 19.26
C THR A 558 -19.82 -3.74 18.16
N LYS A 559 -20.82 -4.54 18.56
CA LYS A 559 -21.81 -5.13 17.67
C LYS A 559 -23.09 -4.31 17.81
N GLU A 560 -23.15 -3.20 17.09
CA GLU A 560 -24.35 -2.43 16.73
C GLU A 560 -24.02 -1.61 15.47
#